data_AF-M1PDA7-F1
#
_entry.id   AF-M1PDA7-F1
#
_cell.length_a   1.000
_cell.length_b   1.000
_cell.length_c   1.000
_cell.angle_alpha   90.00
_cell.angle_beta   90.00
_cell.angle_gamma   90.00
#
_symmetry.space_group_name_H-M   'P 1'
#
loop_
_entity.id
_entity.type
_entity.pdbx_description
1 polymer ?
#
loop_
_entity_poly.entity_id
_entity_poly.type
_entity_poly.pdbx_seq_one_letter_code
_entity_poly.pdbx_strand_id
1 'polypeptide(L)'
;MAERKKNCLAPDIHPDFQQGSLGHAEKEEGTGTPIPTKEFRKQQMMVIGNRSQVYKAMMFAWLLSFLSIPLFSFYGRPLQLYTMTRFSSEELTFRLGLFFGAMVLILFVSLLKTRHNPYAYQLVWVMPLAIFFYFSLPFVEKIHIALFGLFGFLTQKLFEQKMAAVFCISISFLDELFQHFLVDRVGDWRDVWLNLFSASLGMFIAFILSEAGCKNSKENSTEC
;
A
#
# COMPACT_ATOMS: atom_id res chain seq x y z
N MET A 1 -15.40 8.14 -26.94
CA MET A 1 -14.01 7.73 -27.19
C MET A 1 -13.14 8.32 -26.09
N ALA A 2 -12.88 7.56 -25.03
CA ALA A 2 -11.93 7.93 -23.99
C ALA A 2 -10.64 7.15 -24.27
N GLU A 3 -9.58 7.83 -24.69
CA GLU A 3 -8.24 7.26 -24.71
C GLU A 3 -7.91 6.80 -23.28
N ARG A 4 -7.79 5.49 -23.09
CA ARG A 4 -7.15 4.92 -21.90
C ARG A 4 -5.73 5.47 -21.87
N LYS A 5 -5.50 6.52 -21.08
CA LYS A 5 -4.17 6.82 -20.56
C LYS A 5 -3.64 5.50 -20.00
N LYS A 6 -2.57 4.96 -20.59
CA LYS A 6 -1.86 3.79 -20.06
C LYS A 6 -1.46 4.16 -18.63
N ASN A 7 -2.19 3.64 -17.67
CA ASN A 7 -2.02 3.93 -16.27
C ASN A 7 -0.58 3.55 -15.91
N CYS A 8 0.19 4.47 -15.32
CA CYS A 8 1.44 4.13 -14.65
C CYS A 8 1.21 3.38 -13.32
N LEU A 9 0.05 2.74 -13.16
CA LEU A 9 -0.14 1.73 -12.13
C LEU A 9 0.91 0.64 -12.41
N ALA A 10 1.57 0.18 -11.35
CA ALA A 10 2.76 -0.67 -11.33
C ALA A 10 3.03 -1.41 -12.66
N PRO A 11 4.26 -1.35 -13.23
CA PRO A 11 4.57 -1.94 -14.52
C PRO A 11 4.00 -3.35 -14.54
N ASP A 12 3.03 -3.58 -15.44
CA ASP A 12 2.25 -4.81 -15.51
C ASP A 12 3.15 -5.99 -15.17
N ILE A 13 3.01 -6.52 -13.95
CA ILE A 13 3.59 -7.81 -13.59
C ILE A 13 2.67 -8.83 -14.24
N HIS A 14 2.57 -8.78 -15.58
CA HIS A 14 2.01 -9.89 -16.32
C HIS A 14 3.09 -10.96 -16.28
N PRO A 15 2.86 -12.12 -15.64
CA PRO A 15 3.74 -13.27 -15.74
C PRO A 15 3.70 -13.90 -17.15
N ASP A 16 3.04 -13.26 -18.12
CA ASP A 16 3.09 -13.61 -19.54
C ASP A 16 4.45 -13.21 -20.12
N PHE A 17 5.47 -13.94 -19.68
CA PHE A 17 6.57 -14.39 -20.53
C PHE A 17 5.94 -15.27 -21.62
N GLN A 18 5.16 -14.68 -22.53
CA GLN A 18 4.81 -15.32 -23.78
C GLN A 18 6.14 -15.54 -24.50
N GLN A 19 6.58 -16.79 -24.44
CA GLN A 19 7.58 -17.35 -25.33
C GLN A 19 7.25 -16.84 -26.73
N GLY A 20 8.06 -15.90 -27.20
CA GLY A 20 7.99 -15.42 -28.56
C GLY A 20 8.02 -16.63 -29.47
N SER A 21 6.91 -16.85 -30.16
CA SER A 21 6.85 -17.67 -31.36
C SER A 21 8.02 -17.27 -32.24
N LEU A 22 8.97 -18.19 -32.42
CA LEU A 22 10.02 -18.19 -33.44
C LEU A 22 9.35 -18.18 -34.83
N GLY A 23 8.78 -17.04 -35.21
CA GLY A 23 8.14 -16.82 -36.50
C GLY A 23 9.05 -15.99 -37.39
N HIS A 24 9.75 -16.68 -38.29
CA HIS A 24 10.37 -16.21 -39.53
C HIS A 24 11.26 -14.96 -39.48
N ALA A 25 12.56 -15.24 -39.46
CA ALA A 25 13.61 -14.31 -39.84
C ALA A 25 13.45 -13.92 -41.33
N GLU A 26 12.88 -12.74 -41.58
CA GLU A 26 13.17 -11.99 -42.80
C GLU A 26 14.61 -11.46 -42.72
N LYS A 27 15.38 -11.73 -43.78
CA LYS A 27 16.72 -11.22 -43.98
C LYS A 27 16.64 -9.74 -44.32
N GLU A 28 16.73 -8.86 -43.33
CA GLU A 28 17.13 -7.48 -43.56
C GLU A 28 18.66 -7.36 -43.39
N GLU A 29 19.35 -7.27 -44.52
CA GLU A 29 20.76 -6.87 -44.59
C GLU A 29 20.86 -5.35 -44.40
N GLY A 30 21.61 -4.92 -43.38
CA GLY A 30 22.14 -3.56 -43.33
C GLY A 30 21.54 -2.66 -42.27
N THR A 31 21.77 -2.98 -41.01
CA THR A 31 22.02 -2.00 -39.93
C THR A 31 22.42 -2.80 -38.69
N GLY A 32 23.72 -2.81 -38.38
CA GLY A 32 24.25 -3.57 -37.24
C GLY A 32 23.70 -3.05 -35.92
N THR A 33 22.61 -3.65 -35.43
CA THR A 33 22.10 -3.35 -34.10
C THR A 33 23.18 -3.69 -33.08
N PRO A 34 23.60 -2.73 -32.23
CA PRO A 34 24.66 -2.96 -31.27
C PRO A 34 24.26 -4.10 -30.33
N ILE A 35 25.08 -5.16 -30.31
CA ILE A 35 24.87 -6.30 -29.41
C ILE A 35 24.97 -5.75 -27.97
N PRO A 36 23.93 -5.95 -27.13
CA PRO A 36 23.97 -5.46 -25.76
C PRO A 36 25.16 -6.09 -25.03
N THR A 37 26.03 -5.22 -24.51
CA THR A 37 27.26 -5.62 -23.81
C THR A 37 26.92 -6.46 -22.58
N LYS A 38 27.86 -7.31 -22.15
CA LYS A 38 27.68 -8.15 -20.94
C LYS A 38 27.31 -7.33 -19.70
N GLU A 39 27.81 -6.10 -19.61
CA GLU A 39 27.50 -5.17 -18.52
C GLU A 39 26.02 -4.73 -18.51
N PHE A 40 25.45 -4.44 -19.69
CA PHE A 40 24.03 -4.11 -19.78
C PHE A 40 23.14 -5.27 -19.30
N ARG A 41 23.49 -6.51 -19.68
CA ARG A 41 22.79 -7.71 -19.20
C ARG A 41 22.88 -7.89 -17.68
N LYS A 42 24.04 -7.61 -17.09
CA LYS A 42 24.26 -7.70 -15.64
C LYS A 42 23.45 -6.64 -14.89
N GLN A 43 23.40 -5.41 -15.39
CA GLN A 43 22.57 -4.34 -14.83
C GLN A 43 21.08 -4.68 -14.89
N GLN A 44 20.58 -5.19 -16.02
CA GLN A 44 19.19 -5.63 -16.12
C GLN A 44 18.86 -6.76 -15.13
N MET A 45 19.72 -7.78 -15.01
CA MET A 45 19.49 -8.88 -14.05
C MET A 45 19.49 -8.40 -12.60
N MET A 46 20.35 -7.45 -12.24
CA MET A 46 20.38 -6.88 -10.87
C MET A 46 19.10 -6.10 -10.55
N VAL A 47 18.58 -5.32 -11.50
CA VAL A 47 17.32 -4.57 -11.33
C VAL A 47 16.12 -5.51 -11.20
N ILE A 48 16.07 -6.58 -12.00
CA ILE A 48 14.99 -7.58 -11.94
C ILE A 48 15.00 -8.33 -10.61
N GLY A 49 16.18 -8.75 -10.13
CA GLY A 49 16.34 -9.46 -8.87
C GLY A 49 15.84 -8.65 -7.66
N ASN A 50 16.19 -7.37 -7.60
CA ASN A 50 15.78 -6.49 -6.49
C ASN A 50 14.25 -6.26 -6.49
N ARG A 51 13.63 -6.09 -7.66
CA ARG A 51 12.17 -5.94 -7.77
C ARG A 51 11.40 -7.16 -7.26
N SER A 52 11.88 -8.37 -7.56
CA SER A 52 11.26 -9.60 -7.08
C SER A 52 11.28 -9.69 -5.54
N GLN A 53 12.38 -9.30 -4.90
CA GLN A 53 12.48 -9.30 -3.44
C GLN A 53 11.51 -8.31 -2.79
N VAL A 54 11.43 -7.08 -3.32
CA VAL A 54 10.49 -6.06 -2.82
C VAL A 54 9.04 -6.54 -2.96
N TYR A 55 8.67 -7.11 -4.11
CA TYR A 55 7.32 -7.65 -4.30
C TYR A 55 6.98 -8.76 -3.31
N LYS A 56 7.90 -9.72 -3.08
CA LYS A 56 7.72 -10.78 -2.08
C LYS A 56 7.54 -10.22 -0.67
N ALA A 57 8.35 -9.23 -0.29
CA ALA A 57 8.22 -8.57 1.02
C ALA A 57 6.87 -7.87 1.16
N MET A 58 6.39 -7.18 0.13
CA MET A 58 5.09 -6.52 0.12
C MET A 58 3.94 -7.53 0.20
N MET A 59 4.01 -8.63 -0.55
CA MET A 59 3.02 -9.70 -0.49
C MET A 59 2.97 -10.35 0.89
N PHE A 60 4.13 -10.59 1.50
CA PHE A 60 4.21 -11.11 2.87
C PHE A 60 3.60 -10.14 3.88
N ALA A 61 3.93 -8.84 3.79
CA ALA A 61 3.34 -7.81 4.65
C ALA A 61 1.81 -7.70 4.45
N TRP A 62 1.34 -7.84 3.20
CA TRP A 62 -0.08 -7.84 2.88
C TRP A 62 -0.80 -9.03 3.50
N LEU A 63 -0.21 -10.23 3.40
CA LEU A 63 -0.77 -11.43 4.01
C LEU A 63 -0.82 -11.32 5.54
N LEU A 64 0.25 -10.79 6.17
CA LEU A 64 0.25 -10.51 7.60
C LEU A 64 -0.85 -9.52 8.00
N SER A 65 -1.02 -8.43 7.24
CA SER A 65 -2.07 -7.45 7.48
C SER A 65 -3.46 -8.09 7.33
N PHE A 66 -3.69 -8.86 6.27
CA PHE A 66 -4.93 -9.60 6.03
C PHE A 66 -5.26 -10.56 7.18
N LEU A 67 -4.30 -11.36 7.63
CA LEU A 67 -4.49 -12.33 8.72
C LEU A 67 -4.66 -11.66 10.09
N SER A 68 -4.05 -10.48 10.28
CA SER A 68 -4.18 -9.74 11.52
C SER A 68 -5.59 -9.19 11.74
N ILE A 69 -6.34 -8.84 10.69
CA ILE A 69 -7.72 -8.34 10.79
C ILE A 69 -8.61 -9.31 11.60
N PRO A 70 -8.87 -10.56 11.16
CA PRO A 70 -9.69 -11.49 11.93
C PRO A 70 -9.09 -11.80 13.30
N LEU A 71 -7.76 -11.84 13.42
CA LEU A 71 -7.11 -12.05 14.71
C LEU A 71 -7.49 -10.95 15.71
N PHE A 72 -7.44 -9.68 15.29
CA PHE A 72 -7.88 -8.55 16.10
C PHE A 72 -9.41 -8.51 16.26
N SER A 73 -10.19 -8.96 15.28
CA SER A 73 -11.66 -9.08 15.42
C SER A 73 -12.03 -10.04 16.54
N PHE A 74 -11.43 -11.23 16.57
CA PHE A 74 -11.72 -12.27 17.57
C PHE A 74 -11.08 -11.98 18.94
N TYR A 75 -9.82 -11.54 18.95
CA TYR A 75 -9.04 -11.38 20.19
C TYR A 75 -8.88 -9.93 20.64
N GLY A 76 -9.48 -8.97 19.95
CA GLY A 76 -9.33 -7.55 20.25
C GLY A 76 -9.74 -7.18 21.67
N ARG A 77 -10.88 -7.68 22.15
CA ARG A 77 -11.33 -7.44 23.54
C ARG A 77 -10.42 -8.11 24.59
N PRO A 78 -10.11 -9.42 24.50
CA PRO A 78 -9.13 -10.04 25.39
C PRO A 78 -7.78 -9.30 25.40
N LEU A 79 -7.29 -8.89 24.24
CA LEU A 79 -6.04 -8.15 24.11
C LEU A 79 -6.15 -6.76 24.73
N GLN A 80 -7.27 -6.07 24.55
CA GLN A 80 -7.55 -4.77 25.18
C GLN A 80 -7.58 -4.89 26.70
N LEU A 81 -8.30 -5.86 27.24
CA LEU A 81 -8.34 -6.11 28.68
C LEU A 81 -6.96 -6.46 29.22
N TYR A 82 -6.24 -7.36 28.55
CA TYR A 82 -4.88 -7.72 28.92
C TYR A 82 -3.94 -6.51 28.93
N THR A 83 -3.98 -5.69 27.89
CA THR A 83 -3.15 -4.48 27.80
C THR A 83 -3.52 -3.44 28.85
N MET A 84 -4.81 -3.24 29.13
CA MET A 84 -5.28 -2.34 30.20
C MET A 84 -4.93 -2.82 31.61
N THR A 85 -4.70 -4.12 31.83
CA THR A 85 -4.17 -4.61 33.13
C THR A 85 -2.68 -4.33 33.33
N ARG A 86 -1.94 -4.05 32.24
CA ARG A 86 -0.48 -3.89 32.26
C ARG A 86 -0.02 -2.46 32.04
N PHE A 87 -0.79 -1.67 31.30
CA PHE A 87 -0.43 -0.33 30.88
C PHE A 87 -1.65 0.58 31.04
N SER A 88 -1.41 1.83 31.44
CA SER A 88 -2.47 2.84 31.40
C SER A 88 -2.86 3.15 29.96
N SER A 89 -4.10 3.61 29.75
CA SER A 89 -4.57 4.05 28.43
C SER A 89 -3.71 5.18 27.85
N GLU A 90 -3.16 6.03 28.73
CA GLU A 90 -2.25 7.12 28.37
C GLU A 90 -0.91 6.60 27.85
N GLU A 91 -0.32 5.61 28.52
CA GLU A 91 0.93 4.98 28.08
C GLU A 91 0.79 4.26 26.74
N LEU A 92 -0.30 3.49 26.57
CA LEU A 92 -0.59 2.79 25.31
C LEU A 92 -0.80 3.78 24.17
N THR A 93 -1.55 4.84 24.43
CA THR A 93 -1.75 5.92 23.45
C THR A 93 -0.40 6.51 23.09
N PHE A 94 0.39 6.98 24.05
CA PHE A 94 1.70 7.58 23.83
C PHE A 94 2.64 6.69 23.00
N ARG A 95 2.73 5.39 23.32
CA ARG A 95 3.60 4.43 22.58
C ARG A 95 3.13 4.24 21.13
N LEU A 96 1.82 4.11 20.91
CA LEU A 96 1.28 4.06 19.55
C LEU A 96 1.51 5.37 18.80
N GLY A 97 1.34 6.52 19.46
CA GLY A 97 1.61 7.83 18.86
C GLY A 97 3.06 7.99 18.45
N LEU A 98 3.99 7.55 19.29
CA LEU A 98 5.41 7.53 18.95
C LEU A 98 5.69 6.64 17.75
N PHE A 99 5.09 5.44 17.72
CA PHE A 99 5.23 4.50 16.60
C PHE A 99 4.70 5.07 15.29
N PHE A 100 3.45 5.55 15.26
CA PHE A 100 2.85 6.15 14.06
C PHE A 100 3.54 7.44 13.66
N GLY A 101 3.91 8.29 14.63
CA GLY A 101 4.66 9.52 14.39
C GLY A 101 6.00 9.24 13.73
N ALA A 102 6.71 8.19 14.16
CA ALA A 102 7.95 7.76 13.52
C ALA A 102 7.73 7.26 12.08
N MET A 103 6.69 6.44 11.84
CA MET A 103 6.35 5.98 10.48
C MET A 103 6.04 7.14 9.54
N VAL A 104 5.25 8.09 10.02
CA VAL A 104 4.86 9.28 9.26
C VAL A 104 6.06 10.18 8.99
N LEU A 105 6.96 10.36 9.97
CA LEU A 105 8.22 11.09 9.78
C LEU A 105 9.12 10.41 8.73
N ILE A 106 9.25 9.08 8.78
CA ILE A 106 10.03 8.32 7.79
C ILE A 106 9.43 8.53 6.38
N LEU A 107 8.10 8.46 6.27
CA LEU A 107 7.41 8.67 5.00
C LEU A 107 7.60 10.11 4.49
N PHE A 108 7.49 11.10 5.37
CA PHE A 108 7.73 12.51 5.07
C PHE A 108 9.16 12.77 4.60
N VAL A 109 10.17 12.27 5.33
CA VAL A 109 11.59 12.39 4.96
C VAL A 109 11.88 11.69 3.63
N SER A 110 11.28 10.51 3.40
CA SER A 110 11.41 9.79 2.13
C SER A 110 10.86 10.60 0.96
N LEU A 111 9.81 11.38 1.19
CA LEU A 111 9.17 12.22 0.18
C LEU A 111 9.91 13.56 -0.04
N LEU A 112 10.47 14.15 1.00
CA LEU A 112 11.34 15.33 0.85
C LEU A 112 12.61 15.04 0.05
N LYS A 113 13.12 13.79 0.10
CA LYS A 113 14.25 13.38 -0.75
C LYS A 113 13.90 13.38 -2.24
N THR A 114 12.62 13.39 -2.62
CA THR A 114 12.18 13.51 -4.02
C THR A 114 11.94 14.98 -4.36
N ARG A 115 12.99 15.66 -4.85
CA ARG A 115 13.14 17.13 -4.97
C ARG A 115 12.06 17.88 -5.78
N HIS A 116 11.21 17.19 -6.54
CA HIS A 116 10.15 17.77 -7.38
C HIS A 116 8.82 17.02 -7.32
N ASN A 117 8.48 16.46 -6.15
CA ASN A 117 7.22 15.76 -6.00
C ASN A 117 6.07 16.75 -5.70
N PRO A 118 5.17 17.09 -6.65
CA PRO A 118 4.03 17.93 -6.35
C PRO A 118 3.20 17.30 -5.23
N TYR A 119 3.11 15.99 -5.14
CA TYR A 119 2.32 15.35 -4.09
C TYR A 119 2.87 15.52 -2.67
N ALA A 120 4.07 16.10 -2.49
CA ALA A 120 4.59 16.45 -1.17
C ALA A 120 3.70 17.45 -0.42
N TYR A 121 3.02 18.37 -1.14
CA TYR A 121 2.07 19.28 -0.49
C TYR A 121 0.83 18.55 0.05
N GLN A 122 0.49 17.37 -0.49
CA GLN A 122 -0.68 16.62 -0.03
C GLN A 122 -0.44 16.01 1.37
N LEU A 123 0.80 15.74 1.74
CA LEU A 123 1.14 15.27 3.08
C LEU A 123 0.90 16.33 4.14
N VAL A 124 1.03 17.61 3.78
CA VAL A 124 0.85 18.73 4.72
C VAL A 124 -0.54 18.72 5.34
N TRP A 125 -1.57 18.28 4.61
CA TRP A 125 -2.93 18.16 5.16
C TRP A 125 -3.24 16.77 5.73
N VAL A 126 -2.59 15.70 5.25
CA VAL A 126 -2.70 14.36 5.85
C VAL A 126 -2.15 14.33 7.27
N MET A 127 -1.10 15.11 7.55
CA MET A 127 -0.47 15.24 8.87
C MET A 127 -1.45 15.72 9.97
N PRO A 128 -2.08 16.91 9.86
CA PRO A 128 -3.10 17.36 10.80
C PRO A 128 -4.26 16.37 10.93
N LEU A 129 -4.68 15.74 9.83
CA LEU A 129 -5.78 14.79 9.85
C LEU A 129 -5.42 13.52 10.65
N ALA A 130 -4.22 12.98 10.44
CA ALA A 130 -3.70 11.85 11.21
C ALA A 130 -3.55 12.19 12.70
N ILE A 131 -3.05 13.39 13.01
CA ILE A 131 -2.95 13.90 14.39
C ILE A 131 -4.35 14.02 15.01
N PHE A 132 -5.30 14.60 14.29
CA PHE A 132 -6.68 14.76 14.74
C PHE A 132 -7.30 13.40 15.07
N PHE A 133 -7.22 12.41 14.16
CA PHE A 133 -7.75 11.08 14.43
C PHE A 133 -7.05 10.39 15.60
N TYR A 134 -5.73 10.58 15.73
CA TYR A 134 -4.96 10.01 16.83
C TYR A 134 -5.41 10.56 18.20
N PHE A 135 -5.78 11.84 18.31
CA PHE A 135 -6.25 12.41 19.58
C PHE A 135 -7.75 12.26 19.82
N SER A 136 -8.57 12.24 18.76
CA SER A 136 -10.03 12.26 18.88
C SER A 136 -10.67 10.89 19.05
N LEU A 137 -10.00 9.81 18.63
CA LEU A 137 -10.62 8.49 18.59
C LEU A 137 -10.25 7.60 19.79
N PRO A 138 -11.12 6.64 20.18
CA PRO A 138 -10.79 5.57 21.10
C PRO A 138 -9.63 4.69 20.62
N PHE A 139 -8.95 4.03 21.56
CA PHE A 139 -7.80 3.17 21.27
C PHE A 139 -8.10 2.08 20.23
N VAL A 140 -9.25 1.43 20.32
CA VAL A 140 -9.66 0.36 19.38
C VAL A 140 -9.79 0.93 17.97
N GLU A 141 -10.47 2.06 17.82
CA GLU A 141 -10.67 2.72 16.52
C GLU A 141 -9.33 3.13 15.88
N LYS A 142 -8.33 3.56 16.68
CA LYS A 142 -6.98 3.84 16.17
C LYS A 142 -6.30 2.61 15.56
N ILE A 143 -6.47 1.44 16.19
CA ILE A 143 -5.92 0.18 15.67
C ILE A 143 -6.60 -0.16 14.34
N HIS A 144 -7.93 -0.04 14.26
CA HIS A 144 -8.67 -0.26 13.01
C HIS A 144 -8.18 0.67 11.91
N ILE A 145 -8.03 1.97 12.19
CA ILE A 145 -7.50 2.93 11.22
C ILE A 145 -6.11 2.53 10.71
N ALA A 146 -5.23 2.06 11.59
CA ALA A 146 -3.90 1.65 11.19
C ALA A 146 -3.91 0.36 10.36
N LEU A 147 -4.71 -0.62 10.81
CA LEU A 147 -4.75 -1.96 10.22
C LEU A 147 -5.39 -1.94 8.82
N PHE A 148 -6.57 -1.32 8.71
CA PHE A 148 -7.27 -1.19 7.44
C PHE A 148 -6.55 -0.22 6.50
N GLY A 149 -5.93 0.83 7.02
CA GLY A 149 -5.14 1.78 6.23
C GLY A 149 -3.90 1.11 5.62
N LEU A 150 -3.18 0.32 6.41
CA LEU A 150 -2.06 -0.48 5.91
C LEU A 150 -2.53 -1.53 4.89
N PHE A 151 -3.64 -2.21 5.17
CA PHE A 151 -4.24 -3.19 4.26
C PHE A 151 -4.59 -2.54 2.91
N GLY A 152 -5.30 -1.41 2.92
CA GLY A 152 -5.68 -0.68 1.71
C GLY A 152 -4.47 -0.17 0.93
N PHE A 153 -3.45 0.33 1.63
CA PHE A 153 -2.19 0.75 1.02
C PHE A 153 -1.49 -0.39 0.28
N LEU A 154 -1.28 -1.53 0.96
CA LEU A 154 -0.60 -2.69 0.39
C LEU A 154 -1.41 -3.31 -0.75
N THR A 155 -2.74 -3.38 -0.59
CA THR A 155 -3.64 -3.92 -1.62
C THR A 155 -3.55 -3.08 -2.90
N GLN A 156 -3.57 -1.75 -2.78
CA GLN A 156 -3.42 -0.86 -3.95
C GLN A 156 -2.04 -0.95 -4.62
N LYS A 157 -1.01 -1.37 -3.89
CA LYS A 157 0.33 -1.58 -4.46
C LYS A 157 0.49 -2.93 -5.15
N LEU A 158 -0.27 -3.95 -4.74
CA LEU A 158 -0.14 -5.32 -5.22
C LEU A 158 -1.16 -5.68 -6.31
N PHE A 159 -2.32 -5.03 -6.31
CA PHE A 159 -3.44 -5.36 -7.19
C PHE A 159 -3.90 -4.15 -7.99
N GLU A 160 -4.61 -4.42 -9.10
CA GLU A 160 -5.27 -3.36 -9.87
C GLU A 160 -6.28 -2.59 -9.00
N GLN A 161 -6.48 -1.30 -9.31
CA GLN A 161 -7.34 -0.41 -8.53
C GLN A 161 -8.77 -0.97 -8.30
N LYS A 162 -9.34 -1.64 -9.30
CA LYS A 162 -10.67 -2.27 -9.18
C LYS A 162 -10.66 -3.42 -8.18
N MET A 163 -9.67 -4.31 -8.27
CA MET A 163 -9.52 -5.42 -7.35
C MET A 163 -9.20 -4.94 -5.94
N ALA A 164 -8.37 -3.90 -5.82
CA ALA A 164 -8.05 -3.29 -4.54
C ALA A 164 -9.28 -2.72 -3.84
N ALA A 165 -10.16 -2.04 -4.57
CA ALA A 165 -11.43 -1.55 -4.04
C ALA A 165 -12.33 -2.72 -3.58
N VAL A 166 -12.44 -3.78 -4.38
CA VAL A 166 -13.22 -4.99 -4.03
C VAL A 166 -12.69 -5.63 -2.75
N PHE A 167 -11.37 -5.81 -2.62
CA PHE A 167 -10.77 -6.36 -1.40
C PHE A 167 -11.03 -5.47 -0.19
N CYS A 168 -10.84 -4.15 -0.30
CA CYS A 168 -11.05 -3.23 0.81
C CYS A 168 -12.52 -3.23 1.26
N ILE A 169 -13.47 -3.17 0.33
CA ILE A 169 -14.89 -3.26 0.65
C ILE A 169 -15.19 -4.62 1.30
N SER A 170 -14.81 -5.72 0.67
CA SER A 170 -15.13 -7.06 1.17
C SER A 170 -14.60 -7.29 2.58
N ILE A 171 -13.37 -6.85 2.86
CA ILE A 171 -12.72 -7.06 4.16
C ILE A 171 -13.28 -6.14 5.24
N SER A 172 -13.68 -4.90 4.92
CA SER A 172 -14.38 -4.04 5.87
C SER A 172 -15.71 -4.60 6.33
N PHE A 173 -16.46 -5.25 5.43
CA PHE A 173 -17.72 -5.93 5.77
C PHE A 173 -17.49 -7.28 6.46
N LEU A 174 -16.44 -8.00 6.06
CA LEU A 174 -16.11 -9.31 6.64
C LEU A 174 -15.69 -9.19 8.12
N ASP A 175 -15.00 -8.11 8.50
CA ASP A 175 -14.68 -7.84 9.91
C ASP A 175 -15.95 -7.73 10.76
N GLU A 176 -16.96 -6.98 10.30
CA GLU A 176 -18.25 -6.87 10.99
C GLU A 176 -18.97 -8.23 11.04
N LEU A 177 -18.90 -9.01 9.95
CA LEU A 177 -19.46 -10.36 9.94
C LEU A 177 -18.80 -11.25 10.99
N PHE A 178 -17.48 -11.17 11.17
CA PHE A 178 -16.79 -11.92 12.23
C PHE A 178 -17.20 -11.44 13.63
N GLN A 179 -17.36 -10.13 13.82
CA GLN A 179 -17.80 -9.58 15.09
C GLN A 179 -19.25 -9.92 15.43
N HIS A 180 -20.11 -10.11 14.43
CA HIS A 180 -21.49 -10.55 14.62
C HIS A 180 -21.59 -11.93 15.29
N PHE A 181 -20.58 -12.78 15.15
CA PHE A 181 -20.52 -14.08 15.83
C PHE A 181 -20.07 -13.97 17.29
N LEU A 182 -19.63 -12.80 17.75
CA LEU A 182 -19.28 -12.56 19.15
C LEU A 182 -20.52 -12.06 19.90
N VAL A 183 -20.93 -12.81 20.92
CA VAL A 183 -22.17 -12.57 21.71
C VAL A 183 -22.26 -11.15 22.30
N ASP A 184 -21.10 -10.49 22.52
CA ASP A 184 -21.01 -9.19 23.16
C ASP A 184 -20.91 -8.00 22.19
N ARG A 185 -21.00 -8.22 20.87
CA ARG A 185 -21.01 -7.14 19.86
C ARG A 185 -22.15 -7.35 18.87
N VAL A 186 -22.99 -6.32 18.73
CA VAL A 186 -24.05 -6.28 17.74
C VAL A 186 -23.70 -5.23 16.70
N GLY A 187 -23.34 -5.67 15.49
CA GLY A 187 -23.73 -5.01 14.24
C GLY A 187 -23.55 -3.49 14.17
N ASP A 188 -22.38 -2.91 14.49
CA ASP A 188 -22.22 -1.44 14.44
C ASP A 188 -21.77 -1.01 13.04
N TRP A 189 -22.70 -0.52 12.23
CA TRP A 189 -22.40 0.03 10.91
C TRP A 189 -21.30 1.09 10.92
N ARG A 190 -21.10 1.78 12.05
CA ARG A 190 -19.99 2.71 12.23
C ARG A 190 -18.62 2.06 12.05
N ASP A 191 -18.44 0.81 12.48
CA ASP A 191 -17.17 0.09 12.37
C ASP A 191 -16.88 -0.27 10.91
N VAL A 192 -17.91 -0.68 10.15
CA VAL A 192 -17.81 -0.89 8.69
C VAL A 192 -17.38 0.41 8.00
N TRP A 193 -18.00 1.55 8.34
CA TRP A 193 -17.66 2.85 7.77
C TRP A 193 -16.24 3.27 8.12
N LEU A 194 -15.81 3.08 9.37
CA LEU A 194 -14.45 3.41 9.82
C LEU A 194 -13.41 2.57 9.08
N ASN A 195 -13.63 1.26 8.98
CA ASN A 195 -12.78 0.34 8.25
C ASN A 195 -12.67 0.71 6.77
N LEU A 196 -13.82 1.00 6.12
CA LEU A 196 -13.87 1.39 4.71
C LEU A 196 -13.17 2.73 4.47
N PHE A 197 -13.41 3.72 5.33
CA PHE A 197 -12.75 5.04 5.26
C PHE A 197 -11.24 4.89 5.41
N SER A 198 -10.80 4.12 6.41
CA SER A 198 -9.39 3.84 6.66
C SER A 198 -8.71 3.14 5.48
N ALA A 199 -9.32 2.06 4.96
CA ALA A 199 -8.78 1.35 3.81
C ALA A 199 -8.71 2.23 2.55
N SER A 200 -9.74 3.04 2.32
CA SER A 200 -9.79 4.01 1.22
C SER A 200 -8.69 5.06 1.34
N LEU A 201 -8.42 5.56 2.55
CA LEU A 201 -7.33 6.49 2.81
C LEU A 201 -5.96 5.85 2.51
N GLY A 202 -5.77 4.59 2.93
CA GLY A 202 -4.58 3.80 2.59
C GLY A 202 -4.37 3.64 1.08
N MET A 203 -5.42 3.27 0.35
CA MET A 203 -5.40 3.17 -1.11
C MET A 203 -5.06 4.53 -1.76
N PHE A 204 -5.67 5.61 -1.27
CA PHE A 204 -5.43 6.95 -1.79
C PHE A 204 -3.97 7.38 -1.63
N ILE A 205 -3.37 7.13 -0.46
CA ILE A 205 -1.94 7.38 -0.23
C ILE A 205 -1.09 6.55 -1.20
N ALA A 206 -1.39 5.25 -1.37
CA ALA A 206 -0.65 4.40 -2.30
C ALA A 206 -0.74 4.88 -3.76
N PHE A 207 -1.91 5.37 -4.17
CA PHE A 207 -2.15 5.93 -5.49
C PHE A 207 -1.28 7.18 -5.73
N ILE A 208 -1.34 8.15 -4.80
CA ILE A 208 -0.54 9.37 -4.85
C ILE A 208 0.96 9.06 -4.97
N LEU A 209 1.45 8.13 -4.16
CA LEU A 209 2.87 7.74 -4.19
C LEU A 209 3.27 7.07 -5.51
N SER A 210 2.34 6.41 -6.20
CA SER A 210 2.61 5.75 -7.48
C SER A 210 2.68 6.76 -8.64
N GLU A 211 1.74 7.72 -8.65
CA GLU A 211 1.72 8.84 -9.60
C GLU A 211 3.00 9.69 -9.51
N ALA A 212 3.44 9.99 -8.28
CA ALA A 212 4.68 10.71 -8.01
C ALA A 212 5.92 10.07 -8.67
N GLY A 213 6.00 8.73 -8.64
CA GLY A 213 7.11 8.00 -9.24
C GLY A 213 7.11 8.04 -10.77
N CYS A 214 5.93 8.00 -11.41
CA CYS A 214 5.86 7.97 -12.87
C CYS A 214 6.31 9.30 -13.50
N LYS A 215 5.94 10.43 -12.90
CA LYS A 215 6.27 11.75 -13.46
C LYS A 215 7.78 11.99 -13.52
N ASN A 216 8.50 11.64 -12.45
CA ASN A 216 9.96 11.76 -12.38
C ASN A 216 10.68 10.90 -13.44
N SER A 217 10.10 9.74 -13.81
CA SER A 217 10.70 8.88 -14.84
C SER A 217 10.57 9.46 -16.25
N LYS A 218 9.53 10.25 -16.53
CA LYS A 218 9.31 10.84 -17.86
C LYS A 218 10.22 12.03 -18.10
N GLU A 219 10.34 12.93 -17.11
CA GLU A 219 11.21 14.12 -17.22
C GLU A 219 12.66 13.72 -17.50
N ASN A 220 13.19 12.72 -16.80
CA ASN A 220 14.55 12.22 -17.02
C ASN A 220 14.76 11.53 -18.39
N SER A 221 13.71 11.06 -19.06
CA SER A 221 13.82 10.39 -20.37
C SER A 221 13.81 11.37 -21.55
N THR A 222 13.33 12.60 -21.35
CA THR A 222 13.28 13.66 -22.37
C THR A 222 14.52 14.55 -22.42
N GLU A 223 15.44 14.40 -21.47
CA GLU A 223 16.71 15.15 -21.44
C GLU A 223 17.90 14.39 -22.08
N CYS A 224 17.64 13.35 -22.89
CA CYS A 224 18.65 12.60 -23.64
C CYS A 224 18.51 12.82 -25.15
#